data_AF-A0A5S3SZ39-F1
#
_entry.id   AF-A0A5S3SZ39-F1
#
_cell.length_a   1.000
_cell.length_b   1.000
_cell.length_c   1.000
_cell.angle_alpha   90.00
_cell.angle_beta   90.00
_cell.angle_gamma   90.00
#
_symmetry.space_group_name_H-M   'P 1'
#
loop_
_entity.id
_entity.type
_entity.pdbx_description
1 polymer ?
#
loop_
_entity_poly.entity_id
_entity_poly.type
_entity_poly.pdbx_seq_one_letter_code
_entity_poly.pdbx_strand_id
1 'polypeptide(L)' 'MVFLDDPDVQMDTNHLERLLRCIPMGRKNWMFCLTETGAEHVAIIQSLLVSCRLQEVDPYKYLV' A
#
# COMPACT_ATOMS: atom_id res chain seq x y z
N MET A 1 -5.13 -7.11 -18.99
CA MET A 1 -4.74 -7.84 -17.76
C MET A 1 -3.24 -8.06 -17.85
N VAL A 2 -2.45 -7.33 -17.06
CA VAL A 2 -0.98 -7.26 -17.21
C VAL A 2 -0.29 -8.61 -17.03
N PHE A 3 -0.86 -9.51 -16.23
CA PHE A 3 -0.33 -10.88 -16.01
C PHE A 3 -0.44 -11.84 -17.20
N LEU A 4 -1.23 -11.50 -18.23
CA LEU A 4 -1.33 -12.29 -19.47
C LEU A 4 -0.27 -11.89 -20.50
N ASP A 5 0.36 -10.73 -20.32
CA ASP A 5 1.34 -10.14 -21.23
C ASP A 5 2.77 -10.36 -20.70
N ASP A 6 2.96 -10.27 -19.38
CA ASP A 6 4.26 -10.46 -18.72
C ASP A 6 4.27 -11.70 -17.81
N PRO A 7 5.04 -12.76 -18.14
CA PRO A 7 5.14 -13.98 -17.34
C PRO A 7 5.96 -13.81 -16.04
N ASP A 8 6.67 -12.69 -15.89
CA ASP A 8 7.44 -12.36 -14.68
C ASP A 8 6.54 -11.83 -13.54
N VAL A 9 5.32 -11.39 -13.90
CA VAL A 9 4.34 -10.90 -12.93
C VAL A 9 3.65 -12.09 -12.25
N GLN A 10 3.89 -12.27 -10.96
CA GLN A 10 3.20 -13.27 -10.17
C GLN A 10 1.67 -13.08 -10.28
N MET A 11 0.95 -14.16 -10.60
CA MET A 11 -0.52 -14.20 -10.63
C MET A 11 -1.14 -13.97 -9.23
N ASP A 12 -0.32 -14.08 -8.19
CA ASP A 12 -0.69 -14.08 -6.79
C ASP A 12 -0.28 -12.75 -6.12
N THR A 13 -1.21 -12.15 -5.38
CA THR A 13 -0.97 -10.92 -4.61
C THR A 13 -0.71 -11.19 -3.12
N ASN A 14 -0.47 -12.43 -2.68
CA ASN A 14 -0.30 -12.74 -1.25
C ASN A 14 0.88 -12.00 -0.63
N HIS A 15 1.97 -11.79 -1.37
CA HIS A 15 3.12 -11.03 -0.85
C HIS A 15 2.69 -9.60 -0.52
N LEU A 16 1.95 -8.97 -1.43
CA LEU A 16 1.38 -7.64 -1.26
C LEU A 16 0.36 -7.57 -0.12
N GLU A 17 -0.57 -8.53 -0.06
CA GLU A 17 -1.58 -8.60 1.00
C GLU A 17 -0.95 -8.84 2.39
N ARG A 18 0.14 -9.62 2.46
CA ARG A 18 0.92 -9.79 3.70
C ARG A 18 1.57 -8.49 4.13
N LEU A 19 2.14 -7.73 3.19
CA LEU A 19 2.71 -6.41 3.48
C LEU A 19 1.63 -5.43 3.95
N LEU A 20 0.43 -5.47 3.35
CA LEU A 20 -0.71 -4.63 3.73
C LEU A 20 -1.35 -5.04 5.05
N ARG A 21 -1.08 -6.24 5.58
CA ARG A 21 -1.71 -6.79 6.79
C ARG A 21 -1.42 -5.96 8.06
N CYS A 22 -0.35 -5.18 8.07
CA CYS A 22 -0.03 -4.25 9.17
C CYS A 22 -1.00 -3.05 9.23
N ILE A 23 -1.62 -2.65 8.12
CA ILE A 23 -2.58 -1.54 8.02
C ILE A 23 -3.87 -1.85 8.78
N PRO A 24 -4.63 -2.94 8.50
CA PRO A 24 -5.84 -3.26 9.25
C PRO A 24 -5.54 -3.65 10.71
N MET A 25 -4.37 -4.21 11.01
CA MET A 25 -3.91 -4.44 12.39
C MET A 25 -3.65 -3.11 13.13
N GLY A 26 -3.11 -2.11 12.44
CA GLY A 26 -2.83 -0.78 12.96
C GLY A 26 -4.06 0.11 13.13
N ARG A 27 -5.17 -0.15 12.41
CA ARG A 27 -6.43 0.62 12.53
C ARG A 27 -6.94 0.75 13.97
N LYS A 28 -6.68 -0.25 14.83
CA LYS A 28 -7.07 -0.21 16.25
C LYS A 28 -6.19 0.73 17.10
N ASN A 29 -4.98 1.06 16.63
CA ASN A 29 -4.02 1.94 17.27
C ASN A 29 -3.98 3.35 16.66
N TRP A 30 -4.60 3.56 15.50
CA TRP A 30 -4.61 4.85 14.81
C TRP A 30 -5.67 5.79 15.39
N MET A 31 -5.36 6.37 16.55
CA MET A 31 -6.20 7.35 17.25
C MET A 31 -6.53 8.60 16.40
N PHE A 32 -5.80 8.82 15.30
CA PHE A 32 -5.98 9.95 14.37
C PHE A 32 -6.81 9.60 13.11
N CYS A 33 -7.12 8.33 12.87
CA CYS A 33 -7.94 7.87 11.73
C CYS A 33 -9.41 7.67 12.10
N LEU A 34 -9.90 8.42 13.10
CA LEU A 34 -11.28 8.30 13.56
C LEU A 34 -12.29 8.91 12.58
N THR A 35 -11.84 9.80 11.69
CA THR A 35 -12.64 10.45 10.66
C THR A 35 -12.43 9.77 9.31
N GLU A 36 -13.48 9.75 8.47
CA GLU A 36 -13.44 9.18 7.12
C GLU A 36 -12.32 9.82 6.28
N THR A 37 -12.17 11.14 6.36
CA THR A 37 -11.10 11.89 5.71
C THR A 37 -9.70 11.50 6.21
N GLY A 38 -9.53 11.21 7.50
CA GLY A 38 -8.24 10.75 8.03
C GLY A 38 -7.90 9.34 7.54
N ALA A 39 -8.90 8.46 7.46
CA ALA A 39 -8.72 7.11 6.93
C ALA A 39 -8.37 7.12 5.43
N GLU A 40 -8.97 8.02 4.64
CA GLU A 40 -8.70 8.14 3.21
C GLU A 40 -7.26 8.60 2.93
N HIS A 41 -6.80 9.66 3.61
CA HIS A 41 -5.42 10.13 3.46
C HIS A 41 -4.40 9.07 3.86
N VAL A 42 -4.64 8.36 4.96
CA VAL A 42 -3.73 7.28 5.39
C VAL A 42 -3.76 6.12 4.41
N ALA A 43 -4.92 5.77 3.83
CA ALA A 43 -4.99 4.76 2.79
C ALA A 43 -4.17 5.16 1.55
N ILE A 44 -4.28 6.41 1.10
CA ILE A 44 -3.53 6.93 -0.06
C ILE A 44 -2.01 6.85 0.19
N ILE A 45 -1.54 7.36 1.33
CA ILE A 45 -0.11 7.36 1.67
C ILE A 45 0.43 5.94 1.79
N GLN A 46 -0.32 5.03 2.43
CA GLN A 46 0.11 3.64 2.59
C GLN A 46 0.15 2.90 1.24
N SER A 47 -0.84 3.10 0.37
CA SER A 47 -0.83 2.55 -0.98
C SER A 47 0.37 3.06 -1.78
N LEU A 48 0.67 4.35 -1.71
CA LEU A 48 1.82 4.96 -2.37
C LEU A 48 3.15 4.38 -1.87
N LEU A 49 3.33 4.27 -0.56
CA LEU A 49 4.53 3.68 0.05
C LEU A 49 4.76 2.24 -0.40
N VAL A 50 3.69 1.45 -0.47
CA VAL A 50 3.74 0.05 -0.91
C VAL A 50 4.07 -0.04 -2.40
N SER A 51 3.48 0.80 -3.24
CA SER A 51 3.82 0.89 -4.66
C SER A 51 5.28 1.30 -4.87
N CYS A 52 5.77 2.30 -4.13
CA CYS A 52 7.17 2.72 -4.17
C CYS A 52 8.11 1.58 -3.74
N ARG A 53 7.76 0.84 -2.70
CA ARG A 53 8.53 -0.33 -2.23
C ARG A 53 8.57 -1.46 -3.25
N LEU A 54 7.46 -1.72 -3.95
CA LEU A 54 7.40 -2.71 -5.04
C LEU A 54 8.26 -2.33 -6.24
N GLN A 55 8.35 -1.04 -6.53
CA GLN A 55 9.13 -0.52 -7.65
C GLN A 55 10.57 -0.16 -7.27
N GLU A 56 10.98 -0.39 -6.01
CA GLU A 56 12.26 0.05 -5.45
C GLU A 56 12.55 1.56 -5.65
N VAL A 57 11.49 2.37 -5.70
CA VAL A 57 11.56 3.83 -5.86
C VAL A 57 11.51 4.49 -4.50
N ASP A 58 12.30 5.55 -4.33
CA ASP A 58 12.28 6.34 -3.10
C ASP A 58 10.92 7.05 -2.92
N PRO A 59 10.13 6.71 -1.88
CA PRO A 59 8.81 7.28 -1.68
C PRO A 59 8.84 8.77 -1.36
N TYR A 60 9.98 9.29 -0.90
CA TYR A 60 10.15 10.70 -0.55
C TYR A 60 9.99 11.61 -1.77
N LYS A 61 10.19 11.08 -2.99
CA LYS A 61 9.92 11.82 -4.24
C LYS A 61 8.45 12.15 -4.46
N TYR A 62 7.54 11.36 -3.90
CA TYR A 62 6.10 11.52 -4.10
C TYR A 62 5.38 12.14 -2.89
N LEU A 63 6.11 12.37 -1.80
CA LEU A 63 5.60 12.96 -0.55
C LEU A 63 6.06 14.42 -0.34
N VAL A 64 6.81 14.99 -1.30
CA VAL A 64 7.25 16.40 -1.34
C VAL A 64 6.20 17.30 -1.97
#